data_AF-A0A7K7V6Z7-F1
#
_entry.id   AF-A0A7K7V6Z7-F1
#
_cell.length_a   1.000
_cell.length_b   1.000
_cell.length_c   1.000
_cell.angle_alpha   90.00
_cell.angle_beta   90.00
_cell.angle_gamma   90.00
#
_symmetry.space_group_name_H-M   'P 1'
#
loop_
_entity.id
_entity.type
_entity.pdbx_description
1 polymer ?
#
loop_
_entity_poly.entity_id
_entity_poly.type
_entity_poly.pdbx_seq_one_letter_code
_entity_poly.pdbx_strand_id
1 'polypeptide(L)'
;GGAEAGELIGRALDFKSQGAQCYKDKKFREAIGKYHRALLELKALLLSQEAGGQRAGAALSEEHRQAVEAIEVDCYNSLAACLLQAELVNYERVKEYCLKVLQKEGENFKALYRSGVAFYHLGDFNKALYYLKEARARQPTDTNVIRYIQLTEIKLSRCSQREKEAL
;
A
#
# COMPACT_ATOMS: atom_id res chain seq x y z
N GLY A 1 -13.17 -21.65 -14.03
CA GLY A 1 -13.66 -22.66 -13.04
C GLY A 1 -12.74 -22.72 -11.82
N GLY A 2 -13.08 -23.37 -10.70
CA GLY A 2 -12.29 -23.31 -9.45
C GLY A 2 -10.79 -23.66 -9.56
N ALA A 3 -10.43 -24.59 -10.45
CA ALA A 3 -9.03 -24.96 -10.72
C ALA A 3 -8.22 -23.82 -11.38
N GLU A 4 -8.84 -23.08 -12.29
CA GLU A 4 -8.25 -21.91 -12.96
C GLU A 4 -8.01 -20.75 -11.97
N ALA A 5 -8.91 -20.57 -11.00
CA ALA A 5 -8.74 -19.60 -9.93
C ALA A 5 -7.54 -19.94 -9.03
N GLY A 6 -7.40 -21.22 -8.65
CA GLY A 6 -6.26 -21.70 -7.89
C GLY A 6 -4.93 -21.50 -8.62
N GLU A 7 -4.88 -21.74 -9.93
CA GLU A 7 -3.67 -21.53 -10.74
C GLU A 7 -3.25 -20.06 -10.80
N LEU A 8 -4.21 -19.14 -11.03
CA LEU A 8 -3.95 -17.70 -11.06
C LEU A 8 -3.47 -17.19 -9.70
N ILE A 9 -4.08 -17.65 -8.60
CA ILE A 9 -3.64 -17.33 -7.23
C ILE A 9 -2.23 -17.89 -6.96
N GLY A 10 -1.94 -19.12 -7.40
CA GLY A 10 -0.62 -19.74 -7.29
C GLY A 10 0.46 -18.92 -8.00
N ARG A 11 0.20 -18.52 -9.25
CA ARG A 11 1.12 -17.64 -10.01
C ARG A 11 1.33 -16.28 -9.33
N ALA A 12 0.26 -15.69 -8.78
CA ALA A 12 0.37 -14.45 -8.03
C ALA A 12 1.26 -14.59 -6.78
N LEU A 13 1.14 -15.71 -6.05
CA LEU A 13 1.99 -16.03 -4.90
C LEU A 13 3.45 -16.21 -5.29
N ASP A 14 3.73 -16.87 -6.41
CA ASP A 14 5.08 -17.06 -6.92
C ASP A 14 5.73 -15.72 -7.27
N PHE A 15 5.00 -14.85 -7.98
CA PHE A 15 5.49 -13.50 -8.29
C PHE A 15 5.69 -12.66 -7.03
N LYS A 16 4.79 -12.74 -6.04
CA LYS A 16 4.95 -12.07 -4.74
C LYS A 16 6.24 -12.52 -4.05
N SER A 17 6.49 -13.84 -4.03
CA SER A 17 7.66 -14.44 -3.38
C SER A 17 8.96 -14.04 -4.09
N GLN A 18 8.98 -14.06 -5.42
CA GLN A 18 10.10 -13.54 -6.21
C GLN A 18 10.35 -12.05 -5.96
N GLY A 19 9.28 -11.24 -5.85
CA GLY A 19 9.39 -9.82 -5.49
C GLY A 19 10.01 -9.62 -4.12
N ALA A 20 9.62 -10.43 -3.13
CA ALA A 20 10.19 -10.39 -1.79
C ALA A 20 11.68 -10.76 -1.79
N GLN A 21 12.10 -11.71 -2.62
CA GLN A 21 13.50 -12.05 -2.80
C GLN A 21 14.29 -10.88 -3.43
N CYS A 22 13.79 -10.30 -4.54
CA CYS A 22 14.39 -9.11 -5.15
C CYS A 22 14.50 -7.94 -4.15
N TYR A 23 13.52 -7.75 -3.28
CA TYR A 23 13.56 -6.72 -2.23
C TYR A 23 14.69 -6.95 -1.24
N LYS A 24 14.85 -8.19 -0.75
CA LYS A 24 15.96 -8.57 0.16
C LYS A 24 17.32 -8.33 -0.50
N ASP A 25 17.43 -8.61 -1.80
CA ASP A 25 18.63 -8.40 -2.60
C ASP A 25 18.84 -6.92 -2.99
N LYS A 26 18.01 -6.00 -2.48
CA LYS A 26 18.02 -4.55 -2.81
C LYS A 26 17.79 -4.23 -4.30
N LYS A 27 17.26 -5.19 -5.06
CA LYS A 27 16.88 -5.04 -6.48
C LYS A 27 15.47 -4.47 -6.59
N PHE A 28 15.27 -3.24 -6.10
CA PHE A 28 13.93 -2.65 -5.93
C PHE A 28 13.15 -2.51 -7.24
N ARG A 29 13.83 -2.18 -8.35
CA ARG A 29 13.19 -2.10 -9.68
C ARG A 29 12.64 -3.45 -10.14
N GLU A 30 13.39 -4.52 -9.92
CA GLU A 30 12.94 -5.88 -10.23
C GLU A 30 11.80 -6.31 -9.31
N ALA A 31 11.91 -6.00 -8.01
CA ALA A 31 10.88 -6.27 -7.02
C ALA A 31 9.54 -5.64 -7.42
N ILE A 32 9.54 -4.35 -7.79
CA ILE A 32 8.34 -3.65 -8.30
C ILE A 32 7.73 -4.40 -9.47
N GLY A 33 8.54 -4.78 -10.46
CA GLY A 33 8.08 -5.51 -11.63
C GLY A 33 7.51 -6.91 -11.31
N LYS A 34 7.96 -7.55 -10.24
CA LYS A 34 7.40 -8.84 -9.77
C LYS A 34 6.08 -8.63 -9.04
N TYR A 35 5.99 -7.68 -8.12
CA TYR A 35 4.72 -7.37 -7.43
C TYR A 35 3.62 -6.91 -8.40
N HIS A 36 3.95 -6.11 -9.42
CA HIS A 36 2.98 -5.73 -10.45
C HIS A 36 2.48 -6.95 -11.24
N ARG A 37 3.35 -7.91 -11.59
CA ARG A 37 2.91 -9.15 -12.24
C ARG A 37 1.97 -9.97 -11.34
N ALA A 38 2.26 -10.05 -10.04
CA ALA A 38 1.35 -10.69 -9.09
C ALA A 38 -0.05 -10.05 -9.14
N LEU A 39 -0.14 -8.72 -9.08
CA LEU A 39 -1.41 -8.00 -9.16
C LEU A 39 -2.12 -8.16 -10.51
N LEU A 40 -1.39 -8.33 -11.61
CA LEU A 40 -1.99 -8.58 -12.93
C LEU A 40 -2.65 -9.96 -13.01
N GLU A 41 -2.06 -10.99 -12.41
CA GLU A 41 -2.66 -12.33 -12.32
C GLU A 41 -3.99 -12.28 -11.52
N LEU A 42 -4.00 -11.55 -10.40
CA LEU A 42 -5.22 -11.34 -9.61
C LEU A 42 -6.29 -10.55 -10.39
N LYS A 43 -5.88 -9.53 -11.16
CA LYS A 43 -6.82 -8.78 -12.01
C LYS A 43 -7.40 -9.65 -13.12
N ALA A 44 -6.60 -10.53 -13.73
CA ALA A 44 -7.07 -11.48 -14.73
C ALA A 44 -8.13 -12.43 -14.15
N LEU A 45 -7.93 -12.89 -12.91
CA LEU A 45 -8.92 -13.69 -12.19
C LEU A 45 -10.25 -12.95 -12.02
N LEU A 46 -10.22 -11.68 -11.59
CA LEU A 46 -11.43 -10.88 -11.40
C LEU A 46 -12.17 -10.62 -12.72
N LEU A 47 -11.44 -10.29 -13.79
CA LEU A 47 -12.04 -10.08 -15.12
C LEU A 47 -12.66 -11.36 -15.69
N SER A 48 -12.05 -12.53 -15.46
CA SER A 48 -12.64 -13.83 -15.84
C SER A 48 -13.98 -14.08 -15.13
N GLN A 49 -14.14 -13.60 -13.89
CA GLN A 49 -15.41 -13.70 -13.17
C GLN A 49 -16.49 -12.80 -13.77
N GLU A 50 -16.13 -11.58 -14.18
CA GLU A 50 -17.07 -10.60 -14.75
C GLU A 50 -17.52 -10.98 -16.17
N ALA A 51 -16.60 -11.44 -17.01
CA ALA A 51 -16.87 -11.85 -18.39
C ALA A 51 -17.72 -13.13 -18.48
N GLY A 52 -17.74 -13.95 -17.42
CA GLY A 52 -18.54 -15.18 -17.33
C GLY A 52 -20.06 -14.97 -17.20
N GLY A 53 -20.53 -13.72 -17.15
CA GLY A 53 -21.92 -13.31 -17.37
C GLY A 53 -22.98 -14.17 -16.69
N GLN A 54 -23.21 -14.00 -15.38
CA GLN A 54 -24.39 -14.45 -14.60
C GLN A 54 -24.88 -15.91 -14.78
N ARG A 55 -24.18 -16.76 -15.53
CA ARG A 55 -24.50 -18.17 -15.71
C ARG A 55 -23.52 -19.01 -14.89
N ALA A 56 -24.07 -19.51 -13.79
CA ALA A 56 -23.54 -20.55 -12.92
C ALA A 56 -22.38 -20.18 -11.97
N GLY A 57 -22.74 -19.54 -10.84
CA GLY A 57 -22.53 -20.18 -9.53
C GLY A 57 -21.11 -20.42 -9.00
N ALA A 58 -20.06 -19.80 -9.53
CA ALA A 58 -18.73 -19.87 -8.91
C ALA A 58 -18.22 -18.46 -8.55
N ALA A 59 -18.92 -17.78 -7.62
CA ALA A 59 -18.25 -16.78 -6.81
C ALA A 59 -16.96 -17.42 -6.26
N LEU A 60 -15.86 -16.65 -6.18
CA LEU A 60 -14.64 -17.15 -5.53
C LEU A 60 -15.03 -17.78 -4.19
N SER A 61 -14.49 -18.98 -3.91
CA SER A 61 -14.60 -19.53 -2.56
C SER A 61 -14.07 -18.49 -1.58
N GLU A 62 -14.59 -18.51 -0.36
CA GLU A 62 -14.17 -17.55 0.66
C GLU A 62 -12.65 -17.62 0.89
N GLU A 63 -12.09 -18.83 0.84
CA GLU A 63 -10.65 -19.09 0.88
C GLU A 63 -9.89 -18.39 -0.25
N HIS A 64 -10.38 -18.48 -1.50
CA HIS A 64 -9.76 -17.80 -2.63
C HIS A 64 -9.88 -16.28 -2.52
N ARG A 65 -11.02 -15.77 -2.05
CA ARG A 65 -11.23 -14.33 -1.83
C ARG A 65 -10.24 -13.79 -0.80
N GLN A 66 -10.11 -14.47 0.33
CA GLN A 66 -9.15 -14.11 1.38
C GLN A 66 -7.71 -14.20 0.89
N ALA A 67 -7.36 -15.22 0.11
CA ALA A 67 -6.04 -15.34 -0.49
C ALA A 67 -5.73 -14.17 -1.45
N VAL A 68 -6.67 -13.82 -2.34
CA VAL A 68 -6.53 -12.67 -3.24
C VAL A 68 -6.30 -11.39 -2.44
N GLU A 69 -7.13 -11.13 -1.43
CA GLU A 69 -7.02 -9.94 -0.59
C GLU A 69 -5.68 -9.85 0.16
N ALA A 70 -5.25 -10.96 0.76
CA ALA A 70 -3.96 -11.03 1.44
C ALA A 70 -2.77 -10.78 0.49
N ILE A 71 -2.82 -11.33 -0.73
CA ILE A 71 -1.77 -11.10 -1.73
C ILE A 71 -1.77 -9.65 -2.19
N GLU A 72 -2.94 -9.03 -2.40
CA GLU A 72 -3.05 -7.61 -2.76
C GLU A 72 -2.44 -6.72 -1.68
N VAL A 73 -2.82 -6.93 -0.42
CA VAL A 73 -2.29 -6.19 0.73
C VAL A 73 -0.77 -6.29 0.77
N ASP A 74 -0.22 -7.51 0.69
CA ASP A 74 1.21 -7.74 0.70
C ASP A 74 1.91 -7.02 -0.45
N CYS A 75 1.37 -7.13 -1.66
CA CYS A 75 1.94 -6.52 -2.86
C CYS A 75 1.94 -5.00 -2.77
N TYR A 76 0.81 -4.38 -2.38
CA TYR A 76 0.73 -2.92 -2.24
C TYR A 76 1.65 -2.40 -1.13
N ASN A 77 1.70 -3.09 0.03
CA ASN A 77 2.64 -2.74 1.08
C ASN A 77 4.09 -2.84 0.61
N SER A 78 4.43 -3.87 -0.15
CA SER A 78 5.81 -4.08 -0.63
C SER A 78 6.18 -3.08 -1.75
N LEU A 79 5.24 -2.76 -2.64
CA LEU A 79 5.40 -1.73 -3.66
C LEU A 79 5.65 -0.35 -3.04
N ALA A 80 4.84 0.04 -2.05
CA ALA A 80 5.04 1.28 -1.31
C ALA A 80 6.43 1.32 -0.66
N ALA A 81 6.88 0.20 -0.07
CA ALA A 81 8.21 0.08 0.49
C ALA A 81 9.32 0.27 -0.57
N CYS A 82 9.19 -0.39 -1.73
CA CYS A 82 10.15 -0.28 -2.82
C CYS A 82 10.26 1.15 -3.35
N LEU A 83 9.11 1.83 -3.54
CA LEU A 83 9.07 3.19 -4.05
C LEU A 83 9.75 4.18 -3.11
N LEU A 84 9.64 3.97 -1.80
CA LEU A 84 10.35 4.77 -0.79
C LEU A 84 11.88 4.56 -0.81
N GLN A 85 12.39 3.51 -1.45
CA GLN A 85 13.83 3.26 -1.64
C GLN A 85 14.37 3.81 -2.96
N ALA A 86 13.52 4.36 -3.83
CA ALA A 86 13.96 4.95 -5.10
C ALA A 86 14.71 6.26 -4.87
N GLU A 87 15.66 6.58 -5.75
CA GLU A 87 16.39 7.86 -5.73
C GLU A 87 15.45 9.06 -5.85
N LEU A 88 14.45 8.96 -6.73
CA LEU A 88 13.34 9.90 -6.85
C LEU A 88 12.05 9.21 -6.41
N VAL A 89 11.63 9.50 -5.18
CA VAL A 89 10.46 8.88 -4.57
C VAL A 89 9.18 9.48 -5.17
N ASN A 90 8.35 8.63 -5.76
CA ASN A 90 7.01 9.00 -6.19
C ASN A 90 6.02 8.87 -5.02
N TYR A 91 5.91 9.92 -4.21
CA TYR A 91 5.02 9.94 -3.04
C TYR A 91 3.54 9.82 -3.38
N GLU A 92 3.11 10.26 -4.57
CA GLU A 92 1.74 10.06 -5.05
C GLU A 92 1.37 8.57 -5.16
N ARG A 93 2.26 7.77 -5.76
CA ARG A 93 2.06 6.31 -5.84
C ARG A 93 2.17 5.61 -4.49
N VAL A 94 3.08 6.06 -3.62
CA VAL A 94 3.18 5.52 -2.25
C VAL A 94 1.86 5.74 -1.52
N LYS A 95 1.33 6.96 -1.56
CA LYS A 95 0.00 7.30 -1.00
C LYS A 95 -1.08 6.37 -1.57
N GLU A 96 -1.17 6.26 -2.90
CA GLU A 96 -2.20 5.43 -3.55
C GLU A 96 -2.18 3.97 -3.05
N TYR A 97 -0.99 3.35 -3.03
CA TYR A 97 -0.87 1.95 -2.59
C TYR A 97 -1.16 1.78 -1.09
N CYS A 98 -0.70 2.69 -0.25
CA CYS A 98 -0.99 2.61 1.18
C CYS A 98 -2.49 2.81 1.47
N LEU A 99 -3.17 3.70 0.76
CA LEU A 99 -4.62 3.87 0.92
C LEU A 99 -5.40 2.62 0.46
N LYS A 100 -4.96 1.93 -0.60
CA LYS A 100 -5.56 0.63 -1.00
C LYS A 100 -5.41 -0.44 0.08
N VAL A 101 -4.27 -0.47 0.77
CA VAL A 101 -4.08 -1.37 1.93
C VAL A 101 -5.05 -0.98 3.05
N LEU A 102 -5.14 0.31 3.40
CA LEU A 102 -5.99 0.78 4.51
C LEU A 102 -7.49 0.60 4.26
N GLN A 103 -7.93 0.51 3.00
CA GLN A 103 -9.31 0.15 2.68
C GLN A 103 -9.67 -1.29 3.09
N LYS A 104 -8.67 -2.18 3.14
CA LYS A 104 -8.80 -3.60 3.48
C LYS A 104 -8.43 -3.84 4.95
N GLU A 105 -7.32 -3.24 5.37
CA GLU A 105 -6.75 -3.33 6.71
C GLU A 105 -6.56 -1.92 7.29
N GLY A 106 -7.63 -1.33 7.83
CA GLY A 106 -7.62 0.05 8.35
C GLY A 106 -6.59 0.30 9.46
N GLU A 107 -6.16 -0.74 10.14
CA GLU A 107 -5.20 -0.66 11.26
C GLU A 107 -3.76 -1.06 10.86
N ASN A 108 -3.49 -1.28 9.57
CA ASN A 108 -2.17 -1.71 9.12
C ASN A 108 -1.12 -0.62 9.40
N PHE A 109 -0.27 -0.87 10.41
CA PHE A 109 0.74 0.08 10.85
C PHE A 109 1.67 0.56 9.72
N LYS A 110 2.14 -0.35 8.85
CA LYS A 110 3.06 -0.01 7.75
C LYS A 110 2.39 0.94 6.77
N ALA A 111 1.13 0.69 6.42
CA ALA A 111 0.38 1.55 5.52
C ALA A 111 0.00 2.90 6.16
N LEU A 112 -0.37 2.92 7.44
CA LEU A 112 -0.61 4.18 8.19
C LEU A 112 0.64 5.06 8.21
N TYR A 113 1.78 4.50 8.64
CA TYR A 113 3.03 5.23 8.72
C TYR A 113 3.47 5.76 7.35
N ARG A 114 3.47 4.91 6.32
CA ARG A 114 3.89 5.29 4.97
C ARG A 114 2.95 6.28 4.30
N SER A 115 1.64 6.19 4.53
CA SER A 115 0.66 7.22 4.12
C SER A 115 1.01 8.56 4.76
N GLY A 116 1.26 8.58 6.08
CA GLY A 116 1.66 9.77 6.81
C GLY A 116 2.91 10.44 6.23
N VAL A 117 3.94 9.64 5.96
CA VAL A 117 5.17 10.10 5.28
C VAL A 117 4.86 10.64 3.87
N ALA A 118 4.06 9.93 3.08
CA ALA A 118 3.72 10.37 1.73
C ALA A 118 2.97 11.70 1.72
N PHE A 119 1.92 11.85 2.54
CA PHE A 119 1.19 13.11 2.66
C PHE A 119 2.07 14.27 3.14
N TYR A 120 3.02 14.00 4.05
CA TYR A 120 3.99 15.01 4.49
C TYR A 120 4.80 15.57 3.32
N HIS A 121 5.36 14.69 2.49
CA HIS A 121 6.18 15.10 1.34
C HIS A 121 5.35 15.70 0.19
N LEU A 122 4.05 15.38 0.13
CA LEU A 122 3.10 16.01 -0.79
C LEU A 122 2.56 17.36 -0.28
N GLY A 123 2.90 17.76 0.95
CA GLY A 123 2.51 19.04 1.54
C GLY A 123 1.11 19.07 2.18
N ASP A 124 0.37 17.96 2.17
CA ASP A 124 -0.90 17.84 2.91
C ASP A 124 -0.61 17.45 4.36
N PHE A 125 -0.17 18.44 5.14
CA PHE A 125 0.27 18.23 6.51
C PHE A 125 -0.87 17.83 7.46
N ASN A 126 -2.11 18.19 7.16
CA ASN A 126 -3.27 17.79 7.96
C ASN A 126 -3.50 16.27 7.86
N LYS A 127 -3.54 15.73 6.63
CA LYS A 127 -3.65 14.27 6.46
C LYS A 127 -2.41 13.53 6.93
N ALA A 128 -1.21 14.11 6.73
CA ALA A 128 0.02 13.54 7.26
C ALA A 128 -0.08 13.34 8.78
N LEU A 129 -0.49 14.38 9.52
CA LEU A 129 -0.61 14.31 10.97
C LEU A 129 -1.67 13.30 11.41
N TYR A 130 -2.80 13.23 10.71
CA TYR A 130 -3.84 12.23 10.97
C TYR A 130 -3.29 10.80 10.88
N TYR A 131 -2.72 10.41 9.74
CA TYR A 131 -2.20 9.04 9.55
C TYR A 131 -1.03 8.71 10.48
N LEU A 132 -0.16 9.68 10.77
CA LEU A 132 0.95 9.49 11.71
C LEU A 132 0.46 9.30 13.15
N LYS A 133 -0.61 9.99 13.57
CA LYS A 133 -1.22 9.78 14.89
C LYS A 133 -1.88 8.42 15.00
N GLU A 134 -2.57 7.96 13.96
CA GLU A 134 -3.09 6.60 13.88
C GLU A 134 -1.96 5.55 13.97
N ALA A 135 -0.85 5.76 13.25
CA ALA A 135 0.32 4.92 13.36
C ALA A 135 0.90 4.92 14.79
N ARG A 136 0.98 6.09 15.45
CA ARG A 136 1.47 6.23 16.83
C ARG A 136 0.56 5.54 17.84
N ALA A 137 -0.76 5.53 17.63
CA ALA A 137 -1.66 4.79 18.49
C ALA A 137 -1.35 3.28 18.48
N ARG A 138 -0.80 2.76 17.37
CA ARG A 138 -0.51 1.32 17.22
C ARG A 138 0.90 0.97 17.68
N GLN A 139 1.85 1.86 17.44
CA GLN A 139 3.22 1.74 17.94
C GLN A 139 3.68 3.06 18.59
N PRO A 140 3.35 3.28 19.88
CA PRO A 140 3.60 4.54 20.57
C PRO A 140 5.08 4.93 20.71
N THR A 141 5.97 3.95 20.65
CA THR A 141 7.41 4.11 20.87
C THR A 141 8.22 4.15 19.57
N ASP A 142 7.58 4.07 18.40
CA ASP A 142 8.29 4.14 17.12
C ASP A 142 8.88 5.55 16.91
N THR A 143 10.21 5.61 16.89
CA THR A 143 10.95 6.87 16.82
C THR A 143 10.77 7.59 15.49
N ASN A 144 10.56 6.85 14.39
CA ASN A 144 10.34 7.45 13.08
C ASN A 144 8.95 8.11 13.01
N VAL A 145 7.92 7.47 13.56
CA VAL A 145 6.58 8.03 13.68
C VAL A 145 6.63 9.31 14.53
N ILE A 146 7.24 9.26 15.71
CA ILE A 146 7.39 10.43 16.60
C ILE A 146 8.08 11.58 15.87
N ARG A 147 9.20 11.30 15.19
CA ARG A 147 9.95 12.30 14.42
C ARG A 147 9.10 12.94 13.33
N TYR A 148 8.38 12.14 12.54
CA TYR A 148 7.54 12.67 11.46
C TYR A 148 6.36 13.49 11.99
N ILE A 149 5.79 13.14 13.15
CA ILE A 149 4.75 13.95 13.80
C ILE A 149 5.31 15.33 14.14
N GLN A 150 6.46 15.40 14.81
CA GLN A 150 7.09 16.67 15.18
C GLN A 150 7.40 17.53 13.95
N LEU A 151 7.96 16.92 12.90
CA LEU A 151 8.24 17.62 11.64
C LEU A 151 6.95 18.18 11.00
N THR A 152 5.85 17.43 11.08
CA THR A 152 4.55 17.84 10.53
C THR A 152 3.93 18.97 11.33
N GLU A 153 3.97 18.90 12.66
CA GLU A 153 3.46 19.95 13.57
C GLU A 153 4.20 21.28 13.36
N ILE A 154 5.52 21.24 13.19
CA ILE A 154 6.34 22.44 12.87
C ILE A 154 5.90 23.06 11.53
N LYS A 155 5.62 22.24 10.50
CA LYS A 155 5.17 22.74 9.19
C LYS A 155 3.79 23.39 9.28
N LEU A 156 2.84 22.76 9.98
CA LEU A 156 1.49 23.30 10.19
C LEU A 156 1.51 24.65 10.91
N SER A 157 2.30 24.76 11.98
CA SER A 157 2.44 26.02 12.73
C SER A 157 2.95 27.16 11.84
N ARG A 158 3.96 26.88 10.99
CA ARG A 158 4.51 27.88 10.05
C ARG A 158 3.52 28.28 8.95
N CYS A 159 2.71 27.34 8.45
CA CYS A 159 1.67 27.66 7.46
C CYS A 159 0.61 28.59 8.06
N SER A 160 0.12 28.27 9.27
CA SER A 160 -0.89 29.10 9.94
C SER A 160 -0.39 30.50 10.30
N GLN A 161 0.89 30.65 10.67
CA GLN A 161 1.49 31.97 10.91
C GLN A 161 1.54 32.82 9.64
N ARG A 162 1.98 32.24 8.51
CA ARG A 162 2.04 32.94 7.21
C ARG A 162 0.67 33.39 6.71
N GLU A 163 -0.36 32.57 6.91
CA GLU A 163 -1.74 32.92 6.54
C GLU A 163 -2.27 34.11 7.35
N LYS A 164 -1.89 34.22 8.63
CA LYS A 164 -2.26 35.35 9.49
C LYS A 164 -1.52 36.64 9.17
N GLU A 165 -0.28 36.55 8.72
CA GLU A 165 0.54 37.71 8.32
C GLU A 165 0.16 38.26 6.93
N ALA A 166 -0.51 37.44 6.10
CA ALA A 166 -0.96 37.81 4.76
C ALA A 166 -2.37 38.43 4.72
N LEU A 167 -3.05 38.52 5.86
CA LEU A 167 -4.39 39.08 6.04
C LEU A 167 -4.33 40.44 6.73
#